data_AF-A0AAN4ZEX4-F1
#
_entry.id   AF-A0AAN4ZEX4-F1
#
_cell.length_a   1.000
_cell.length_b   1.000
_cell.length_c   1.000
_cell.angle_alpha   90.00
_cell.angle_beta   90.00
_cell.angle_gamma   90.00
#
_symmetry.space_group_name_H-M   'P 1'
#
loop_
_entity.id
_entity.type
_entity.pdbx_description
1 polymer ?
#
loop_
_entity_poly.entity_id
_entity_poly.type
_entity_poly.pdbx_seq_one_letter_code
_entity_poly.pdbx_strand_id
1 'polypeptide(L)'
;QEMLSSNRIPAVSAVNNTCGECKSVVHIIIAAIDHPEKLAEIKILLNALCIQTTNVLEWKRMVSMIEIVIKKLEPYLVSDDTVCKRMHL
;
A
#
# COMPACT_ATOMS: atom_id res chain seq x y z
N GLN A 1 16.07 3.35 17.51
CA GLN A 1 16.20 3.41 16.04
C GLN A 1 16.15 2.00 15.41
N GLU A 2 15.43 1.04 16.01
CA GLU A 2 15.37 -0.34 15.51
C GLU A 2 14.08 -0.66 14.74
N MET A 3 12.99 0.09 14.96
CA MET A 3 11.68 -0.21 14.32
C MET A 3 11.62 0.11 12.81
N LEU A 4 12.63 0.79 12.27
CA LEU A 4 12.72 1.13 10.84
C LEU A 4 13.45 0.06 10.01
N SER A 5 14.18 -0.87 10.63
CA SER A 5 14.94 -1.88 9.88
C SER A 5 14.04 -2.98 9.32
N SER A 6 12.98 -3.35 10.05
CA SER A 6 12.02 -4.39 9.64
C SER A 6 10.92 -3.89 8.69
N ASN A 7 10.76 -2.57 8.53
CA ASN A 7 9.77 -1.93 7.66
C ASN A 7 10.41 -1.28 6.42
N ARG A 8 11.69 -1.59 6.16
CA ARG A 8 12.41 -1.01 5.03
C ARG A 8 11.83 -1.57 3.74
N ILE A 9 11.24 -0.68 2.94
CA ILE A 9 10.86 -0.99 1.56
C ILE A 9 12.11 -1.55 0.86
N PRO A 10 12.03 -2.72 0.20
CA PRO A 10 13.15 -3.27 -0.55
C PRO A 10 13.71 -2.18 -1.46
N ALA A 11 15.03 -1.96 -1.42
CA ALA A 11 15.67 -1.04 -2.35
C ALA A 11 15.33 -1.54 -3.76
N VAL A 12 14.62 -0.72 -4.53
CA VAL A 12 14.19 -1.01 -5.90
C VAL A 12 15.47 -1.20 -6.73
N SER A 13 15.88 -2.46 -6.88
CA SER A 13 17.12 -2.83 -7.54
C SER A 13 17.02 -2.46 -9.02
N ALA A 14 17.84 -1.50 -9.46
CA ALA A 14 18.16 -1.16 -10.84
C ALA A 14 17.03 -1.45 -11.84
N VAL A 15 15.94 -0.70 -11.74
CA VAL A 15 14.89 -0.78 -12.74
C VAL A 15 15.26 0.14 -13.91
N ASN A 16 15.50 -0.44 -15.07
CA ASN A 16 16.02 0.29 -16.23
C ASN A 16 14.96 1.13 -16.98
N ASN A 17 13.67 1.10 -16.57
CA ASN A 17 12.59 1.91 -17.17
C ASN A 17 11.34 2.01 -16.27
N THR A 18 10.46 2.96 -16.59
CA THR A 18 9.21 3.24 -15.85
C THR A 18 8.27 2.04 -15.79
N CYS A 19 8.26 1.17 -16.81
CA CYS A 19 7.47 -0.06 -16.80
C CYS A 19 7.90 -1.00 -15.66
N GLY A 20 9.20 -1.22 -15.49
CA GLY A 20 9.70 -2.06 -14.41
C GLY A 20 9.50 -1.46 -13.01
N GLU A 21 9.44 -0.12 -12.90
CA GLU A 21 9.19 0.57 -11.64
C GLU A 21 7.74 0.35 -11.26
N CYS A 22 6.84 0.55 -12.21
CA CYS A 22 5.43 0.20 -12.07
C CYS A 22 5.27 -1.25 -11.66
N LYS A 23 5.95 -2.20 -12.32
CA LYS A 23 5.83 -3.62 -11.98
C LYS A 23 6.27 -3.92 -10.56
N SER A 24 7.40 -3.33 -10.14
CA SER A 24 7.93 -3.48 -8.79
C SER A 24 6.94 -2.94 -7.73
N VAL A 25 6.35 -1.77 -7.97
CA VAL A 25 5.35 -1.18 -7.09
C VAL A 25 4.09 -2.05 -7.04
N VAL A 26 3.59 -2.51 -8.19
CA VAL A 26 2.39 -3.37 -8.24
C VAL A 26 2.65 -4.70 -7.52
N HIS A 27 3.82 -5.31 -7.68
CA HIS A 27 4.20 -6.52 -6.97
C HIS A 27 4.18 -6.33 -5.44
N ILE A 28 4.70 -5.20 -4.95
CA ILE A 28 4.67 -4.86 -3.52
C ILE A 28 3.24 -4.71 -3.03
N ILE A 29 2.37 -4.06 -3.81
CA ILE A 29 0.97 -3.87 -3.45
C ILE A 29 0.23 -5.21 -3.42
N ILE A 30 0.36 -6.05 -4.45
CA ILE A 30 -0.26 -7.38 -4.49
C ILE A 30 0.17 -8.20 -3.28
N ALA A 31 1.49 -8.28 -3.02
CA ALA A 31 2.01 -8.99 -1.87
C ALA A 31 1.45 -8.43 -0.55
N ALA A 32 1.32 -7.10 -0.42
CA ALA A 32 0.77 -6.49 0.79
C ALA A 32 -0.73 -6.75 1.00
N ILE A 33 -1.51 -6.92 -0.08
CA ILE A 33 -2.95 -7.22 -0.01
C ILE A 33 -3.20 -8.62 0.59
N ASP A 34 -2.34 -9.58 0.28
CA ASP A 34 -2.44 -10.96 0.77
C ASP A 34 -2.12 -11.12 2.28
N HIS A 35 -1.67 -10.05 2.94
CA HIS A 35 -1.28 -10.02 4.35
C HIS A 35 -2.27 -9.20 5.21
N PRO A 36 -3.46 -9.76 5.55
CA PRO A 36 -4.47 -9.06 6.35
C PRO A 36 -3.95 -8.60 7.73
N GLU A 37 -2.95 -9.30 8.28
CA GLU A 37 -2.28 -8.95 9.53
C GLU A 37 -1.51 -7.62 9.44
N LYS A 38 -0.86 -7.34 8.31
CA LYS A 38 -0.13 -6.08 8.09
C LYS A 38 -1.11 -4.91 7.96
N LEU A 39 -2.27 -5.15 7.35
CA LEU A 39 -3.33 -4.15 7.25
C LEU A 39 -3.90 -3.77 8.62
N ALA A 40 -4.08 -4.75 9.52
CA ALA A 40 -4.50 -4.49 10.89
C ALA A 40 -3.47 -3.63 11.65
N GLU A 41 -2.17 -3.93 11.50
CA GLU A 41 -1.10 -3.14 12.10
C GLU A 41 -1.08 -1.69 11.57
N ILE A 42 -1.20 -1.52 10.25
CA ILE A 42 -1.28 -0.19 9.61
C ILE A 42 -2.47 0.60 10.15
N LYS A 43 -3.64 -0.02 10.32
CA LYS A 43 -4.81 0.65 10.91
C LYS A 43 -4.58 1.10 12.34
N ILE A 44 -3.88 0.32 13.15
CA ILE A 44 -3.52 0.71 14.53
C ILE A 44 -2.59 1.92 14.51
N LEU A 45 -1.54 1.88 13.67
CA LEU A 45 -0.59 3.00 13.52
C LEU A 45 -1.28 4.28 13.03
N LEU A 46 -2.13 4.17 12.00
CA LEU A 46 -2.90 5.31 11.49
C LEU A 46 -3.84 5.88 12.55
N ASN A 47 -4.51 5.04 13.34
CA ASN A 47 -5.36 5.51 14.44
C ASN A 47 -4.55 6.21 15.55
N ALA A 48 -3.33 5.77 15.84
CA ALA A 48 -2.46 6.44 16.79
C ALA A 48 -2.02 7.84 16.31
N LEU A 49 -1.82 8.00 14.99
CA LEU A 49 -1.48 9.29 14.37
C LEU A 49 -2.67 10.27 14.31
N CYS A 50 -3.89 9.78 14.44
CA CYS A 50 -5.12 10.57 14.43
C CYS A 50 -5.14 11.70 15.47
N ILE A 51 -4.42 11.54 16.59
CA ILE A 51 -4.37 12.51 17.69
C ILE A 51 -3.84 13.88 17.23
N GLN A 52 -3.03 13.90 16.16
CA GLN A 52 -2.43 15.12 15.61
C GLN A 52 -3.32 15.81 14.56
N THR A 53 -4.44 15.19 14.16
CA THR A 53 -5.33 15.73 13.12
C THR A 53 -6.50 16.51 13.70
N THR A 54 -6.82 17.66 13.10
CA THR A 54 -7.93 18.54 13.51
C THR A 54 -9.32 17.90 13.26
N ASN A 55 -9.42 16.93 12.36
CA ASN A 55 -10.66 16.23 11.99
C ASN A 55 -10.63 14.72 12.32
N VAL A 56 -10.53 14.41 13.62
CA VAL A 56 -10.44 13.03 14.15
C VAL A 56 -11.54 12.09 13.61
N LEU A 57 -12.78 12.57 13.46
CA LEU A 57 -13.90 11.75 12.99
C LEU A 57 -13.76 11.35 11.51
N GLU A 58 -13.30 12.29 10.68
CA GLU A 58 -13.06 12.05 9.26
C GLU A 58 -11.89 11.08 9.06
N TRP A 59 -10.83 11.25 9.84
CA TRP A 59 -9.69 10.34 9.85
C TRP A 59 -10.08 8.93 10.23
N LYS A 60 -10.81 8.73 11.34
CA LYS A 60 -11.29 7.40 11.76
C LYS A 60 -12.18 6.76 10.71
N ARG A 61 -13.06 7.54 10.07
CA ARG A 61 -13.88 7.07 8.95
C ARG A 61 -13.00 6.62 7.77
N MET A 62 -12.00 7.41 7.38
CA MET A 62 -11.05 7.03 6.35
C MET A 62 -10.29 5.73 6.68
N VAL A 63 -9.76 5.60 7.91
CA VAL A 63 -9.04 4.39 8.34
C VAL A 63 -9.93 3.15 8.33
N SER A 64 -11.20 3.27 8.71
CA SER A 64 -12.16 2.17 8.63
C SER A 64 -12.46 1.73 7.19
N MET A 65 -12.36 2.65 6.23
CA MET A 65 -12.61 2.37 4.80
C MET A 65 -11.44 1.72 4.07
N ILE A 66 -10.23 1.66 4.67
CA ILE A 66 -9.03 1.15 3.99
C ILE A 66 -9.23 -0.28 3.45
N GLU A 67 -9.88 -1.16 4.21
CA GLU A 67 -10.20 -2.52 3.74
C GLU A 67 -11.10 -2.53 2.51
N ILE A 68 -12.09 -1.63 2.47
CA ILE A 68 -13.01 -1.51 1.34
C ILE A 68 -12.25 -0.98 0.12
N VAL A 69 -11.35 -0.01 0.31
CA VAL A 69 -10.50 0.52 -0.77
C VAL A 69 -9.60 -0.59 -1.32
N ILE A 70 -8.96 -1.37 -0.46
CA ILE A 70 -8.11 -2.50 -0.86
C ILE A 70 -8.90 -3.53 -1.65
N LYS A 71 -10.05 -4.00 -1.13
CA LYS A 71 -10.92 -4.96 -1.84
C LYS A 71 -11.42 -4.43 -3.18
N LYS A 72 -11.66 -3.13 -3.29
CA LYS A 72 -12.04 -2.50 -4.56
C LYS A 72 -10.87 -2.41 -5.53
N LEU A 73 -9.64 -2.27 -5.02
CA LEU A 73 -8.43 -2.17 -5.84
C LEU A 73 -7.94 -3.54 -6.32
N GLU A 74 -8.09 -4.58 -5.49
CA GLU A 74 -7.71 -5.97 -5.74
C GLU A 74 -8.06 -6.50 -7.16
N PRO A 75 -9.31 -6.38 -7.68
CA PRO A 75 -9.66 -6.87 -9.01
C PRO A 75 -8.93 -6.14 -10.16
N TYR A 76 -8.34 -4.98 -9.89
CA TYR A 76 -7.54 -4.25 -10.87
C TYR A 76 -6.06 -4.65 -10.83
N LEU A 77 -5.61 -5.34 -9.79
CA LEU A 77 -4.22 -5.72 -9.54
C LEU A 77 -3.90 -7.18 -9.92
N VAL A 78 -4.54 -7.68 -10.98
CA VAL A 78 -4.46 -9.10 -11.40
C VAL A 78 -3.04 -9.52 -11.81
N SER A 79 -2.32 -8.65 -12.51
CA SER A 79 -0.89 -8.82 -12.80
C SER A 79 -0.23 -7.46 -12.98
N ASP A 80 1.03 -7.39 -12.59
CA ASP A 80 1.87 -6.22 -12.78
C ASP A 80 1.92 -5.76 -14.24
N ASP A 81 2.04 -6.70 -15.18
CA ASP A 81 2.06 -6.43 -16.61
C ASP A 81 0.75 -5.82 -17.13
N THR A 82 -0.40 -6.33 -16.68
CA THR A 82 -1.71 -5.80 -17.09
C THR A 82 -1.95 -4.40 -16.52
N VAL A 83 -1.54 -4.17 -15.27
CA VAL A 83 -1.67 -2.87 -14.62
C VAL A 83 -0.80 -1.83 -15.34
N CYS A 84 0.47 -2.12 -15.54
CA CYS A 84 1.40 -1.17 -16.17
C CYS A 84 1.01 -0.87 -17.62
N LYS A 85 0.54 -1.87 -18.37
CA LYS A 85 -0.01 -1.66 -19.73
C LYS A 85 -1.23 -0.75 -19.75
N ARG A 86 -2.16 -0.89 -18.79
CA ARG A 86 -3.33 0.01 -18.67
C ARG A 86 -2.94 1.44 -18.32
N MET A 87 -1.78 1.63 -17.69
CA MET A 87 -1.21 2.94 -17.40
C MET A 87 -0.36 3.51 -18.55
N HIS A 88 -0.27 2.78 -19.68
CA HIS A 88 0.58 3.13 -20.83
C HIS A 88 2.08 3.23 -20.48
N LEU A 89 2.54 2.35 -19.58
CA LEU A 89 3.93 2.26 -19.11
C LEU A 89 4.68 1.07 -19.70
#